data_AF-A0A949LEA7-F1
#
_entry.id   AF-A0A949LEA7-F1
#
_cell.length_a   1.000
_cell.length_b   1.000
_cell.length_c   1.000
_cell.angle_alpha   90.00
_cell.angle_beta   90.00
_cell.angle_gamma   90.00
#
_symmetry.space_group_name_H-M   'P 1'
#
loop_
_entity.id
_entity.type
_entity.pdbx_description
1 polymer ?
#
loop_
_entity_poly.entity_id
_entity_poly.type
_entity_poly.pdbx_seq_one_letter_code
_entity_poly.pdbx_strand_id
1 'polypeptide(L)'
;MEIFERLSPSRRPERPTVRGFSLTELLVSMAIMLVLASIATAAISAASSSQKKLRTKTLIGKLNAIVASQYEEYAGRDVDAASGTLRGQALRAIAQGDLPDDWSIVNTLAGKSATALTPHQLAYVAVWNSIANKQAVMQSNAGAECLFMIVMQGGIADCLDCRGLRVDIGDQDGDGMPEFLDAWGSPIQFVLWPSDLQLPPGSGRRFFSTILPFDAIVPAIDDSVGGLMRPLIVSAGPDRAVGLTSTAAPQAGINDCVDNITNFDDEAKR
;
A
#
# COMPACT_ATOMS: atom_id res chain seq x y z
N MET A 1 91.34 43.24 -41.89
CA MET A 1 90.92 43.42 -40.50
C MET A 1 89.58 42.70 -40.38
N GLU A 2 89.64 41.42 -40.01
CA GLU A 2 88.47 40.53 -39.93
C GLU A 2 87.63 40.88 -38.69
N ILE A 3 86.31 40.98 -38.88
CA ILE A 3 85.32 40.99 -37.78
C ILE A 3 84.53 39.69 -37.92
N PHE A 4 84.84 38.72 -37.05
CA PHE A 4 84.07 37.48 -36.91
C PHE A 4 82.90 37.73 -35.97
N GLU A 5 81.70 37.87 -36.54
CA GLU A 5 80.44 38.00 -35.83
C GLU A 5 80.00 36.64 -35.29
N ARG A 6 80.01 36.47 -33.96
CA ARG A 6 79.50 35.29 -33.26
C ARG A 6 77.96 35.28 -33.29
N LEU A 7 77.38 34.49 -34.19
CA LEU A 7 75.96 34.12 -34.11
C LEU A 7 75.75 33.15 -32.94
N SER A 8 74.95 33.57 -31.95
CA SER A 8 74.55 32.75 -30.80
C SER A 8 73.43 31.77 -31.20
N PRO A 9 73.46 30.49 -30.76
CA PRO A 9 72.43 29.53 -31.12
C PRO A 9 71.11 29.79 -30.36
N SER A 10 70.02 29.83 -31.12
CA SER A 10 68.63 29.89 -30.65
C SER A 10 68.25 28.64 -29.85
N ARG A 11 67.90 28.80 -28.57
CA ARG A 11 67.32 27.70 -27.75
C ARG A 11 65.85 27.53 -28.14
N ARG A 12 65.50 26.38 -28.71
CA ARG A 12 64.10 25.97 -28.92
C ARG A 12 63.46 25.55 -27.59
N PRO A 13 62.19 25.89 -27.33
CA PRO A 13 61.47 25.40 -26.16
C PRO A 13 61.16 23.91 -26.32
N GLU A 14 61.59 23.09 -25.36
CA GLU A 14 61.20 21.68 -25.28
C GLU A 14 59.69 21.57 -25.04
N ARG A 15 58.99 20.81 -25.89
CA ARG A 15 57.58 20.45 -25.64
C ARG A 15 57.52 19.51 -24.45
N PRO A 16 56.64 19.73 -23.45
CA PRO A 16 56.46 18.78 -22.37
C PRO A 16 56.01 17.44 -22.94
N THR A 17 56.77 16.39 -22.67
CA THR A 17 56.36 15.02 -22.99
C THR A 17 55.27 14.61 -22.02
N VAL A 18 54.08 14.32 -22.53
CA VAL A 18 52.98 13.79 -21.72
C VAL A 18 53.36 12.36 -21.35
N ARG A 19 53.68 12.12 -20.08
CA ARG A 19 53.91 10.77 -19.56
C ARG A 19 52.58 10.00 -19.58
N GLY A 20 52.53 8.87 -20.26
CA GLY A 20 51.38 7.97 -20.24
C GLY A 20 51.23 7.28 -18.89
N PHE A 21 50.00 6.94 -18.52
CA PHE A 21 49.70 6.21 -17.28
C PHE A 21 50.31 4.80 -17.30
N SER A 22 50.86 4.38 -16.16
CA SER A 22 51.40 3.02 -16.02
C SER A 22 50.27 1.99 -15.86
N LEU A 23 50.49 0.76 -16.34
CA LEU A 23 49.53 -0.35 -16.17
C LEU A 23 49.15 -0.57 -14.71
N THR A 24 50.09 -0.39 -13.79
CA THR A 24 49.86 -0.50 -12.34
C THR A 24 48.95 0.60 -11.80
N GLU A 25 49.08 1.83 -12.30
CA GLU A 25 48.25 2.97 -11.88
C GLU A 25 46.81 2.82 -12.36
N LEU A 26 46.62 2.31 -13.58
CA LEU A 26 45.30 1.93 -14.10
C LEU A 26 44.67 0.79 -13.27
N LEU A 27 45.44 -0.23 -12.91
CA LEU A 27 44.95 -1.37 -12.12
C LEU A 27 44.56 -0.93 -10.70
N VAL A 28 45.37 -0.12 -10.03
CA VAL A 28 45.05 0.43 -8.71
C VAL A 28 43.81 1.33 -8.77
N SER A 29 43.69 2.19 -9.78
CA SER A 29 42.52 3.05 -9.95
C SER A 29 41.23 2.24 -10.16
N MET A 30 41.27 1.22 -11.02
CA MET A 30 40.13 0.32 -11.22
C MET A 30 39.76 -0.44 -9.95
N ALA A 31 40.76 -0.93 -9.19
CA ALA A 31 40.52 -1.59 -7.91
C ALA A 31 39.83 -0.65 -6.89
N ILE A 32 40.31 0.60 -6.78
CA ILE A 32 39.70 1.60 -5.90
C ILE A 32 38.27 1.94 -6.36
N MET A 33 38.05 2.14 -7.67
CA MET A 33 36.71 2.43 -8.20
C MET A 33 35.72 1.30 -7.92
N LEU A 34 36.13 0.04 -8.05
CA LEU A 34 35.26 -1.11 -7.76
C LEU A 34 34.89 -1.19 -6.27
N VAL A 35 35.87 -0.99 -5.39
CA VAL A 35 35.63 -0.95 -3.93
C VAL A 35 34.65 0.19 -3.59
N LEU A 36 34.89 1.41 -4.08
CA LEU A 36 33.99 2.54 -3.82
C LEU A 36 32.59 2.34 -4.41
N ALA A 37 32.47 1.80 -5.62
CA ALA A 37 31.18 1.52 -6.26
C ALA A 37 30.35 0.49 -5.48
N SER A 38 31.00 -0.56 -4.95
CA SER A 38 30.31 -1.58 -4.14
C SER A 38 29.72 -0.99 -2.84
N ILE A 39 30.48 -0.16 -2.13
CA ILE A 39 30.03 0.50 -0.90
C ILE A 39 28.89 1.48 -1.21
N ALA A 40 29.02 2.28 -2.28
CA ALA A 40 28.01 3.24 -2.68
C ALA A 40 26.67 2.56 -3.03
N THR A 41 26.71 1.43 -3.73
CA THR A 41 25.51 0.69 -4.16
C THR A 41 24.71 0.17 -2.95
N ALA A 42 25.39 -0.37 -1.94
CA ALA A 42 24.73 -0.87 -0.73
C ALA A 42 24.01 0.26 0.04
N ALA A 43 24.66 1.43 0.18
CA ALA A 43 24.07 2.59 0.84
C ALA A 43 22.83 3.13 0.08
N ILE A 44 22.89 3.20 -1.25
CA ILE A 44 21.76 3.63 -2.10
C ILE A 44 20.59 2.66 -1.97
N SER A 45 20.85 1.34 -1.97
CA SER A 45 19.82 0.32 -1.82
C SER A 45 19.07 0.45 -0.49
N ALA A 46 19.80 0.58 0.62
CA ALA A 46 19.20 0.77 1.94
C ALA A 46 18.38 2.06 2.04
N ALA A 47 18.91 3.18 1.51
CA ALA A 47 18.20 4.46 1.47
C ALA A 47 16.90 4.35 0.66
N SER A 48 16.93 3.67 -0.49
CA SER A 48 15.74 3.48 -1.33
C SER A 48 14.67 2.66 -0.62
N SER A 49 15.03 1.60 0.11
CA SER A 49 14.08 0.78 0.87
C SER A 49 13.40 1.57 1.98
N SER A 50 14.15 2.42 2.69
CA SER A 50 13.57 3.32 3.70
C SER A 50 12.61 4.33 3.09
N GLN A 51 12.93 4.88 1.92
CA GLN A 51 12.03 5.80 1.20
C GLN A 51 10.75 5.11 0.73
N LYS A 52 10.87 3.88 0.21
CA LYS A 52 9.72 3.05 -0.18
C LYS A 52 8.79 2.79 1.00
N LYS A 53 9.33 2.39 2.15
CA LYS A 53 8.57 2.21 3.41
C LYS A 53 7.82 3.49 3.81
N LEU A 54 8.49 4.63 3.78
CA LEU A 54 7.86 5.91 4.14
C LEU A 54 6.76 6.32 3.15
N ARG A 55 6.98 6.13 1.85
CA ARG A 55 5.98 6.41 0.80
C ARG A 55 4.74 5.53 1.00
N THR A 56 4.93 4.23 1.22
CA THR A 56 3.84 3.29 1.49
C THR A 56 3.07 3.65 2.76
N LYS A 57 3.76 3.97 3.86
CA LYS A 57 3.11 4.43 5.10
C LYS A 57 2.27 5.69 4.90
N THR A 58 2.79 6.63 4.12
CA THR A 58 2.08 7.88 3.80
C THR A 58 0.84 7.59 2.95
N LEU A 59 0.94 6.69 1.97
CA LEU A 59 -0.19 6.25 1.15
C LEU A 59 -1.28 5.59 2.02
N ILE A 60 -0.90 4.60 2.84
CA ILE A 60 -1.82 3.91 3.76
C ILE A 60 -2.49 4.90 4.71
N GLY A 61 -1.73 5.84 5.29
CA GLY A 61 -2.30 6.86 6.19
C GLY A 61 -3.36 7.74 5.52
N LYS A 62 -3.20 8.06 4.23
CA LYS A 62 -4.19 8.81 3.46
C LYS A 62 -5.44 8.00 3.13
N LEU A 63 -5.25 6.77 2.65
CA LEU A 63 -6.35 5.85 2.36
C LEU A 63 -7.15 5.58 3.64
N ASN A 64 -6.44 5.36 4.75
CA ASN A 64 -7.04 5.20 6.07
C ASN A 64 -7.85 6.43 6.49
N ALA A 65 -7.35 7.65 6.28
CA ALA A 65 -8.11 8.85 6.65
C ALA A 65 -9.47 8.94 5.93
N ILE A 66 -9.52 8.56 4.65
CA ILE A 66 -10.75 8.55 3.84
C ILE A 66 -11.70 7.46 4.34
N VAL A 67 -11.20 6.23 4.44
CA VAL A 67 -12.01 5.06 4.83
C VAL A 67 -12.48 5.17 6.28
N ALA A 68 -11.61 5.62 7.20
CA ALA A 68 -11.96 5.80 8.61
C ALA A 68 -13.02 6.89 8.78
N SER A 69 -12.93 8.01 8.04
CA SER A 69 -13.95 9.06 8.06
C SER A 69 -15.32 8.48 7.72
N GLN A 70 -15.42 7.69 6.64
CA GLN A 70 -16.68 7.05 6.25
C GLN A 70 -17.15 6.01 7.28
N TYR A 71 -16.22 5.26 7.87
CA TYR A 71 -16.51 4.22 8.84
C TYR A 71 -17.10 4.79 10.14
N GLU A 72 -16.56 5.91 10.62
CA GLU A 72 -17.00 6.55 11.87
C GLU A 72 -18.46 7.06 11.78
N GLU A 73 -18.94 7.42 10.59
CA GLU A 73 -20.33 7.84 10.37
C GLU A 73 -21.35 6.75 10.70
N TYR A 74 -20.99 5.47 10.58
CA TYR A 74 -21.94 4.37 10.83
C TYR A 74 -22.36 4.27 12.29
N ALA A 75 -21.47 4.59 13.23
CA ALA A 75 -21.82 4.50 14.65
C ALA A 75 -22.98 5.44 15.02
N GLY A 76 -23.01 6.63 14.40
CA GLY A 76 -24.05 7.64 14.60
C GLY A 76 -25.29 7.48 13.72
N ARG A 77 -25.27 6.57 12.73
CA ARG A 77 -26.34 6.45 11.74
C ARG A 77 -27.61 5.89 12.37
N ASP A 78 -28.75 6.55 12.11
CA ASP A 78 -30.05 6.00 12.47
C ASP A 78 -30.42 4.86 11.53
N VAL A 79 -30.92 3.77 12.10
CA VAL A 79 -31.32 2.57 11.38
C VAL A 79 -32.71 2.18 11.81
N ASP A 80 -33.62 2.16 10.82
CA ASP A 80 -34.93 1.53 10.92
C ASP A 80 -34.73 0.02 10.88
N ALA A 81 -34.25 -0.54 12.00
CA ALA A 81 -34.07 -1.98 12.13
C ALA A 81 -35.45 -2.65 12.08
N ALA A 82 -35.66 -3.51 11.08
CA ALA A 82 -36.86 -4.35 11.01
C ALA A 82 -37.03 -5.14 12.32
N SER A 83 -38.28 -5.38 12.71
CA SER A 83 -38.63 -6.08 13.96
C SER A 83 -37.82 -7.37 14.15
N GLY A 84 -36.84 -7.35 15.06
CA GLY A 84 -35.97 -8.49 15.40
C GLY A 84 -34.51 -8.37 14.96
N THR A 85 -34.15 -7.41 14.11
CA THR A 85 -32.73 -7.15 13.76
C THR A 85 -32.10 -6.25 14.82
N LEU A 86 -30.98 -6.68 15.40
CA LEU A 86 -30.22 -5.82 16.31
C LEU A 86 -29.62 -4.64 15.53
N ARG A 87 -29.65 -3.44 16.12
CA ARG A 87 -29.06 -2.22 15.53
C ARG A 87 -27.67 -2.45 14.97
N GLY A 88 -26.79 -3.13 15.72
CA GLY A 88 -25.42 -3.42 15.29
C GLY A 88 -25.35 -4.28 14.01
N GLN A 89 -26.24 -5.27 13.87
CA GLN A 89 -26.31 -6.10 12.67
C GLN A 89 -26.74 -5.28 11.44
N ALA A 90 -27.72 -4.40 11.60
CA ALA A 90 -28.15 -3.51 10.52
C ALA A 90 -27.02 -2.56 10.08
N LEU A 91 -26.31 -1.95 11.04
CA LEU A 91 -25.16 -1.08 10.76
C LEU A 91 -24.01 -1.82 10.07
N ARG A 92 -23.70 -3.05 10.48
CA ARG A 92 -22.69 -3.88 9.80
C ARG A 92 -23.07 -4.21 8.37
N ALA A 93 -24.34 -4.54 8.11
CA ALA A 93 -24.82 -4.83 6.75
C ALA A 93 -24.75 -3.59 5.84
N ILE A 94 -25.03 -2.40 6.39
CA ILE A 94 -24.87 -1.12 5.69
C ILE A 94 -23.38 -0.86 5.41
N ALA A 95 -22.53 -0.95 6.43
CA ALA A 95 -21.09 -0.74 6.29
C ALA A 95 -20.47 -1.70 5.26
N GLN A 96 -20.90 -2.96 5.23
CA GLN A 96 -20.45 -3.94 4.24
C GLN A 96 -20.88 -3.57 2.81
N GLY A 97 -22.07 -3.00 2.63
CA GLY A 97 -22.52 -2.53 1.32
C GLY A 97 -21.82 -1.25 0.86
N ASP A 98 -21.55 -0.32 1.77
CA ASP A 98 -20.92 0.97 1.47
C ASP A 98 -19.37 0.87 1.38
N LEU A 99 -18.76 -0.09 2.08
CA LEU A 99 -17.32 -0.39 2.08
C LEU A 99 -17.06 -1.89 1.78
N PRO A 100 -17.40 -2.39 0.58
CA PRO A 100 -17.16 -3.79 0.24
C PRO A 100 -15.67 -4.11 0.25
N ASP A 101 -15.30 -5.29 0.73
CA ASP A 101 -13.93 -5.84 0.67
C ASP A 101 -13.81 -7.04 -0.28
N ASP A 102 -14.89 -7.36 -1.00
CA ASP A 102 -14.96 -8.45 -1.98
C ASP A 102 -16.08 -8.17 -3.02
N TRP A 103 -15.84 -8.53 -4.28
CA TRP A 103 -16.79 -8.36 -5.38
C TRP A 103 -18.10 -9.14 -5.23
N SER A 104 -18.12 -10.24 -4.47
CA SER A 104 -19.34 -10.98 -4.15
C SER A 104 -20.38 -10.12 -3.43
N ILE A 105 -19.94 -9.16 -2.62
CA ILE A 105 -20.83 -8.18 -1.97
C ILE A 105 -21.43 -7.27 -3.05
N VAL A 106 -20.61 -6.75 -3.95
CA VAL A 106 -21.06 -5.88 -5.06
C VAL A 106 -22.04 -6.61 -5.98
N ASN A 107 -21.78 -7.89 -6.28
CA ASN A 107 -22.69 -8.74 -7.03
C ASN A 107 -24.05 -8.89 -6.32
N THR A 108 -24.04 -9.04 -4.99
CA THR A 108 -25.26 -9.07 -4.18
C THR A 108 -26.02 -7.75 -4.24
N LEU A 109 -25.31 -6.61 -4.24
CA LEU A 109 -25.91 -5.28 -4.41
C LEU A 109 -26.53 -5.10 -5.80
N ALA A 110 -25.89 -5.63 -6.85
CA ALA A 110 -26.40 -5.57 -8.22
C ALA A 110 -27.75 -6.29 -8.41
N GLY A 111 -28.08 -7.24 -7.52
CA GLY A 111 -29.38 -7.90 -7.48
C GLY A 111 -30.48 -7.11 -6.75
N LYS A 112 -30.15 -6.00 -6.08
CA LYS A 112 -31.12 -5.18 -5.33
C LYS A 112 -31.76 -4.10 -6.22
N SER A 113 -32.95 -3.63 -5.82
CA SER A 113 -33.59 -2.48 -6.47
C SER A 113 -32.78 -1.21 -6.26
N ALA A 114 -32.60 -0.39 -7.30
CA ALA A 114 -31.85 0.86 -7.24
C ALA A 114 -32.35 1.84 -6.16
N THR A 115 -33.65 1.80 -5.86
CA THR A 115 -34.27 2.62 -4.79
C THR A 115 -33.85 2.22 -3.37
N ALA A 116 -33.30 1.03 -3.20
CA ALA A 116 -32.82 0.50 -1.92
C ALA A 116 -31.29 0.65 -1.75
N LEU A 117 -30.60 1.23 -2.73
CA LEU A 117 -29.14 1.39 -2.73
C LEU A 117 -28.74 2.82 -2.37
N THR A 118 -27.62 2.97 -1.68
CA THR A 118 -27.00 4.28 -1.44
C THR A 118 -26.37 4.82 -2.74
N PRO A 119 -26.11 6.14 -2.85
CA PRO A 119 -25.40 6.70 -4.01
C PRO A 119 -24.05 6.01 -4.28
N HIS A 120 -23.31 5.64 -3.22
CA HIS A 120 -22.06 4.90 -3.32
C HIS A 120 -22.26 3.51 -3.93
N GLN A 121 -23.24 2.77 -3.42
CA GLN A 121 -23.58 1.43 -3.92
C GLN A 121 -24.04 1.46 -5.38
N LEU A 122 -24.78 2.50 -5.80
CA LEU A 122 -25.16 2.67 -7.20
C LEU A 122 -23.94 2.86 -8.11
N ALA A 123 -22.93 3.61 -7.66
CA ALA A 123 -21.68 3.74 -8.40
C ALA A 123 -20.95 2.40 -8.53
N TYR A 124 -20.88 1.62 -7.44
CA TYR A 124 -20.25 0.29 -7.45
C TYR A 124 -20.98 -0.69 -8.38
N VAL A 125 -22.32 -0.68 -8.36
CA VAL A 125 -23.13 -1.51 -9.25
C VAL A 125 -22.94 -1.09 -10.72
N ALA A 126 -22.80 0.20 -11.01
CA ALA A 126 -22.49 0.66 -12.36
C ALA A 126 -21.13 0.10 -12.85
N VAL A 127 -20.13 0.10 -11.97
CA VAL A 127 -18.79 -0.46 -12.26
C VAL A 127 -18.88 -1.95 -12.48
N TRP A 128 -19.54 -2.69 -11.58
CA TRP A 128 -19.81 -4.12 -11.72
C TRP A 128 -20.48 -4.49 -13.05
N ASN A 129 -21.44 -3.69 -13.49
CA ASN A 129 -22.12 -3.90 -14.75
C ASN A 129 -21.22 -3.62 -15.97
N SER A 130 -20.21 -2.77 -15.83
CA SER A 130 -19.20 -2.51 -16.87
C SER A 130 -18.15 -3.62 -17.01
N ILE A 131 -17.99 -4.47 -15.99
CA ILE A 131 -17.00 -5.56 -15.99
C ILE A 131 -17.41 -6.64 -16.99
N ALA A 132 -16.55 -6.84 -18.00
CA ALA A 132 -16.74 -7.85 -19.04
C ALA A 132 -16.55 -9.28 -18.52
N ASN A 133 -15.51 -9.52 -17.72
CA ASN A 133 -15.18 -10.83 -17.16
C ASN A 133 -15.29 -10.83 -15.63
N LYS A 134 -16.51 -11.01 -15.12
CA LYS A 134 -16.82 -11.01 -13.69
C LYS A 134 -16.14 -12.15 -12.92
N GLN A 135 -15.79 -13.24 -13.59
CA GLN A 135 -15.08 -14.35 -12.97
C GLN A 135 -13.60 -14.05 -12.73
N ALA A 136 -12.98 -13.17 -13.52
CA ALA A 136 -11.58 -12.79 -13.34
C ALA A 136 -11.39 -11.96 -12.06
N VAL A 137 -12.21 -10.91 -11.92
CA VAL A 137 -12.16 -9.97 -10.77
C VAL A 137 -12.44 -10.61 -9.41
N MET A 138 -13.02 -11.81 -9.39
CA MET A 138 -13.29 -12.54 -8.14
C MET A 138 -12.14 -13.47 -7.71
N GLN A 139 -11.04 -13.58 -8.46
CA GLN A 139 -9.99 -14.58 -8.23
C GLN A 139 -8.80 -14.06 -7.42
N SER A 140 -8.39 -12.82 -7.64
CA SER A 140 -7.26 -12.17 -6.98
C SER A 140 -7.64 -10.74 -6.64
N ASN A 141 -6.92 -10.13 -5.69
CA ASN A 141 -6.94 -8.70 -5.36
C ASN A 141 -8.29 -7.99 -5.13
N ALA A 142 -9.40 -8.73 -4.99
CA ALA A 142 -10.74 -8.18 -4.81
C ALA A 142 -10.82 -7.10 -3.72
N GLY A 143 -10.12 -7.28 -2.59
CA GLY A 143 -10.03 -6.25 -1.55
C GLY A 143 -9.33 -4.97 -2.02
N ALA A 144 -8.19 -5.09 -2.71
CA ALA A 144 -7.45 -3.95 -3.25
C ALA A 144 -8.23 -3.20 -4.36
N GLU A 145 -8.92 -3.93 -5.23
CA GLU A 145 -9.78 -3.36 -6.27
C GLU A 145 -11.01 -2.67 -5.65
N CYS A 146 -11.64 -3.30 -4.66
CA CYS A 146 -12.75 -2.68 -3.94
C CYS A 146 -12.30 -1.41 -3.21
N LEU A 147 -11.08 -1.38 -2.63
CA LEU A 147 -10.51 -0.18 -2.04
C LEU A 147 -10.37 0.95 -3.07
N PHE A 148 -9.88 0.63 -4.26
CA PHE A 148 -9.80 1.60 -5.36
C PHE A 148 -11.18 2.14 -5.70
N MET A 149 -12.16 1.25 -5.88
CA MET A 149 -13.55 1.62 -6.17
C MET A 149 -14.16 2.52 -5.08
N ILE A 150 -13.99 2.17 -3.80
CA ILE A 150 -14.46 2.95 -2.65
C ILE A 150 -13.90 4.37 -2.69
N VAL A 151 -12.58 4.50 -2.88
CA VAL A 151 -11.90 5.79 -2.80
C VAL A 151 -12.17 6.64 -4.05
N MET A 152 -12.13 6.06 -5.24
CA MET A 152 -12.15 6.80 -6.50
C MET A 152 -13.56 7.00 -7.07
N GLN A 153 -14.47 6.06 -6.85
CA GLN A 153 -15.79 6.02 -7.47
C GLN A 153 -16.91 6.12 -6.43
N GLY A 154 -16.63 5.75 -5.18
CA GLY A 154 -17.53 5.95 -4.06
C GLY A 154 -17.77 7.43 -3.75
N GLY A 155 -16.99 8.39 -4.27
CA GLY A 155 -17.23 9.81 -3.97
C GLY A 155 -17.00 10.19 -2.50
N ILE A 156 -16.30 9.32 -1.76
CA ILE A 156 -15.89 9.53 -0.36
C ILE A 156 -14.61 10.38 -0.30
N ALA A 157 -13.80 10.36 -1.36
CA ALA A 157 -12.62 11.21 -1.49
C ALA A 157 -12.93 12.47 -2.29
N ASP A 158 -12.77 13.64 -1.67
CA ASP A 158 -12.85 14.94 -2.36
C ASP A 158 -11.60 15.18 -3.24
N CYS A 159 -10.42 14.71 -2.80
CA CYS A 159 -9.19 14.74 -3.59
C CYS A 159 -8.04 13.92 -3.00
N LEU A 160 -7.65 12.82 -3.64
CA LEU A 160 -6.50 11.99 -3.21
C LEU A 160 -5.14 12.66 -3.52
N ASP A 161 -5.10 13.50 -4.56
CA ASP A 161 -3.87 14.09 -5.12
C ASP A 161 -3.59 15.54 -4.68
N CYS A 162 -4.49 16.17 -3.91
CA CYS A 162 -4.38 17.59 -3.52
C CYS A 162 -3.22 17.91 -2.57
N ARG A 163 -2.43 16.90 -2.18
CA ARG A 163 -1.22 17.05 -1.36
C ARG A 163 0.06 16.56 -2.07
N GLY A 164 0.05 16.43 -3.40
CA GLY A 164 1.26 16.21 -4.20
C GLY A 164 1.97 14.87 -3.99
N LEU A 165 1.24 13.84 -3.55
CA LEU A 165 1.79 12.48 -3.44
C LEU A 165 1.36 11.72 -4.69
N ARG A 166 2.33 11.35 -5.54
CA ARG A 166 2.06 10.41 -6.63
C ARG A 166 1.60 9.09 -6.03
N VAL A 167 0.33 8.77 -6.26
CA VAL A 167 -0.24 7.46 -5.99
C VAL A 167 0.04 6.61 -7.23
N ASP A 168 0.70 5.47 -7.04
CA ASP A 168 0.89 4.52 -8.13
C ASP A 168 -0.40 3.71 -8.26
N ILE A 169 -0.94 3.66 -9.47
CA ILE A 169 -2.18 2.96 -9.81
C ILE A 169 -1.85 2.01 -10.95
N GLY A 170 -2.29 0.77 -10.87
CA GLY A 170 -2.09 -0.23 -11.92
C GLY A 170 -3.15 -1.33 -11.86
N ASP A 171 -3.07 -2.26 -12.79
CA ASP A 171 -3.89 -3.48 -12.87
C ASP A 171 -2.90 -4.65 -12.81
N GLN A 172 -2.69 -5.20 -11.60
CA GLN A 172 -1.58 -6.10 -11.30
C GLN A 172 -1.82 -7.52 -11.82
N ASP A 173 -3.07 -7.95 -11.96
CA ASP A 173 -3.46 -9.28 -12.44
C ASP A 173 -4.14 -9.28 -13.82
N GLY A 174 -4.38 -8.11 -14.42
CA GLY A 174 -4.77 -7.96 -15.82
C GLY A 174 -6.26 -8.21 -16.07
N ASP A 175 -7.10 -8.04 -15.05
CA ASP A 175 -8.53 -8.27 -15.14
C ASP A 175 -9.34 -7.01 -15.50
N GLY A 176 -8.65 -5.88 -15.65
CA GLY A 176 -9.20 -4.57 -15.98
C GLY A 176 -9.65 -3.74 -14.77
N MET A 177 -9.42 -4.21 -13.54
CA MET A 177 -9.70 -3.47 -12.32
C MET A 177 -8.43 -2.82 -11.77
N PRO A 178 -8.42 -1.50 -11.61
CA PRO A 178 -7.26 -0.81 -11.05
C PRO A 178 -7.16 -0.99 -9.53
N GLU A 179 -5.92 -1.05 -9.03
CA GLU A 179 -5.58 -1.10 -7.62
C GLU A 179 -4.61 0.04 -7.27
N PHE A 180 -4.57 0.42 -5.98
CA PHE A 180 -3.49 1.24 -5.47
C PHE A 180 -2.25 0.36 -5.26
N LEU A 181 -1.11 0.80 -5.78
CA LEU A 181 0.15 0.08 -5.64
C LEU A 181 1.04 0.75 -4.60
N ASP A 182 1.70 -0.08 -3.79
CA ASP A 182 2.75 0.36 -2.90
C ASP A 182 4.05 0.68 -3.64
N ALA A 183 5.07 1.14 -2.91
CA ALA A 183 6.35 1.51 -3.50
C ALA A 183 7.20 0.33 -4.05
N TRP A 184 6.75 -0.92 -3.86
CA TRP A 184 7.29 -2.13 -4.47
C TRP A 184 6.45 -2.64 -5.64
N GLY A 185 5.31 -1.99 -5.94
CA GLY A 185 4.40 -2.38 -7.00
C GLY A 185 3.40 -3.45 -6.59
N SER A 186 3.25 -3.72 -5.28
CA SER A 186 2.23 -4.67 -4.79
C SER A 186 0.92 -3.93 -4.48
N PRO A 187 -0.25 -4.56 -4.73
CA PRO A 187 -1.55 -3.97 -4.40
C PRO A 187 -1.71 -3.73 -2.90
N ILE A 188 -2.25 -2.57 -2.55
CA ILE A 188 -2.68 -2.25 -1.18
C ILE A 188 -3.98 -2.98 -0.90
N GLN A 189 -3.93 -3.96 0.01
CA GLN A 189 -5.10 -4.77 0.36
C GLN A 189 -5.98 -4.05 1.38
N PHE A 190 -7.27 -4.37 1.31
CA PHE A 190 -8.31 -3.86 2.18
C PHE A 190 -9.15 -5.00 2.73
N VAL A 191 -9.41 -4.94 4.04
CA VAL A 191 -10.29 -5.88 4.74
C VAL A 191 -11.18 -5.09 5.67
N LEU A 192 -12.50 -5.20 5.52
CA LEU A 192 -13.44 -4.44 6.34
C LEU A 192 -13.48 -5.00 7.76
N TRP A 193 -13.52 -6.32 7.90
CA TRP A 193 -13.65 -7.03 9.18
C TRP A 193 -12.48 -7.99 9.46
N PRO A 194 -11.31 -7.46 9.86
CA PRO A 194 -10.09 -8.23 10.06
C PRO A 194 -10.08 -9.02 11.39
N SER A 195 -11.02 -9.96 11.58
CA SER A 195 -11.25 -10.67 12.85
C SER A 195 -10.09 -11.55 13.32
N ASP A 196 -9.22 -11.96 12.41
CA ASP A 196 -8.09 -12.86 12.69
C ASP A 196 -6.73 -12.17 12.61
N LEU A 197 -6.70 -10.84 12.48
CA LEU A 197 -5.45 -10.07 12.41
C LEU A 197 -4.60 -10.27 13.66
N GLN A 198 -3.30 -10.49 13.47
CA GLN A 198 -2.32 -10.57 14.54
C GLN A 198 -1.24 -9.51 14.33
N LEU A 199 -1.00 -8.69 15.34
CA LEU A 199 0.07 -7.70 15.36
C LEU A 199 0.83 -7.79 16.68
N PRO A 200 2.15 -8.10 16.68
CA PRO A 200 2.95 -8.46 15.51
C PRO A 200 2.48 -9.79 14.86
N PRO A 201 2.75 -9.99 13.55
CA PRO A 201 2.40 -11.20 12.83
C PRO A 201 2.94 -12.46 13.50
N GLY A 202 2.13 -13.52 13.57
CA GLY A 202 2.52 -14.79 14.18
C GLY A 202 2.62 -14.80 15.71
N SER A 203 2.18 -13.73 16.39
CA SER A 203 2.16 -13.67 17.86
C SER A 203 1.18 -14.67 18.51
N GLY A 204 0.26 -15.25 17.74
CA GLY A 204 -0.80 -16.13 18.24
C GLY A 204 -1.91 -15.40 19.00
N ARG A 205 -1.82 -14.07 19.10
CA ARG A 205 -2.82 -13.22 19.75
C ARG A 205 -3.51 -12.34 18.71
N ARG A 206 -4.85 -12.32 18.75
CA ARG A 206 -5.65 -11.43 17.91
C ARG A 206 -5.42 -9.99 18.34
N PHE A 207 -5.26 -9.10 17.36
CA PHE A 207 -5.13 -7.68 17.60
C PHE A 207 -6.48 -7.06 17.98
N PHE A 208 -7.55 -7.43 17.25
CA PHE A 208 -8.91 -6.97 17.51
C PHE A 208 -9.71 -7.90 18.40
N SER A 209 -10.71 -7.34 19.07
CA SER A 209 -11.70 -8.06 19.85
C SER A 209 -12.56 -8.97 18.98
N THR A 210 -13.00 -10.07 19.57
CA THR A 210 -14.03 -10.95 19.00
C THR A 210 -15.44 -10.35 19.03
N ILE A 211 -15.63 -9.26 19.79
CA ILE A 211 -16.90 -8.52 19.85
C ILE A 211 -17.14 -7.82 18.52
N LEU A 212 -18.34 -8.02 17.97
CA LEU A 212 -18.71 -7.42 16.70
C LEU A 212 -18.85 -5.89 16.84
N PRO A 213 -18.37 -5.12 15.85
CA PRO A 213 -18.49 -3.66 15.87
C PRO A 213 -19.95 -3.23 15.82
N PHE A 214 -20.27 -2.11 16.46
CA PHE A 214 -21.61 -1.53 16.59
C PHE A 214 -22.60 -2.30 17.48
N ASP A 215 -22.17 -3.33 18.20
CA ASP A 215 -23.01 -3.97 19.22
C ASP A 215 -23.01 -3.14 20.52
N ALA A 216 -24.12 -2.45 20.78
CA ALA A 216 -24.28 -1.52 21.91
C ALA A 216 -24.37 -2.20 23.30
N ILE A 217 -24.44 -3.54 23.34
CA ILE A 217 -24.77 -4.31 24.56
C ILE A 217 -23.50 -4.88 25.22
N VAL A 218 -22.40 -5.01 24.48
CA VAL A 218 -21.16 -5.58 25.00
C VAL A 218 -20.12 -4.48 25.10
N PRO A 219 -19.81 -3.94 26.31
CA PRO A 219 -18.61 -3.12 26.44
C PRO A 219 -17.43 -3.96 25.92
N ALA A 220 -16.55 -3.36 25.13
CA ALA A 220 -15.34 -4.02 24.64
C ALA A 220 -14.42 -4.34 25.83
N ILE A 221 -14.78 -5.38 26.59
CA ILE A 221 -13.99 -5.98 27.66
C ILE A 221 -13.40 -7.23 27.03
N ASP A 222 -12.37 -6.99 26.23
CA ASP A 222 -11.53 -8.02 25.65
C ASP A 222 -10.10 -7.51 25.78
N ASP A 223 -9.15 -8.40 26.11
CA ASP A 223 -7.73 -8.07 26.27
C ASP A 223 -7.04 -7.78 24.91
N SER A 224 -7.84 -7.43 23.89
CA SER A 224 -7.43 -7.04 22.56
C SER A 224 -6.76 -5.67 22.59
N VAL A 225 -5.51 -5.61 22.12
CA VAL A 225 -4.72 -4.37 22.05
C VAL A 225 -5.39 -3.32 21.16
N GLY A 226 -6.01 -3.76 20.06
CA GLY A 226 -6.66 -2.92 19.06
C GLY A 226 -8.12 -2.56 19.35
N GLY A 227 -8.73 -3.08 20.41
CA GLY A 227 -10.16 -2.89 20.69
C GLY A 227 -11.08 -3.49 19.63
N LEU A 228 -12.21 -2.82 19.34
CA LEU A 228 -13.18 -3.30 18.33
C LEU A 228 -12.60 -3.29 16.91
N MET A 229 -13.02 -4.25 16.09
CA MET A 229 -12.67 -4.35 14.68
C MET A 229 -13.03 -3.08 13.92
N ARG A 230 -12.09 -2.64 13.08
CA ARG A 230 -12.21 -1.51 12.16
C ARG A 230 -11.42 -1.80 10.88
N PRO A 231 -11.65 -1.06 9.79
CA PRO A 231 -11.11 -1.43 8.49
C PRO A 231 -9.58 -1.49 8.48
N LEU A 232 -9.02 -2.58 7.95
CA LEU A 232 -7.60 -2.81 7.80
C LEU A 232 -7.16 -2.41 6.39
N ILE A 233 -6.07 -1.63 6.32
CA ILE A 233 -5.36 -1.33 5.10
C ILE A 233 -3.92 -1.80 5.27
N VAL A 234 -3.46 -2.66 4.35
CA VAL A 234 -2.18 -3.35 4.49
C VAL A 234 -1.42 -3.41 3.16
N SER A 235 -0.12 -3.14 3.23
CA SER A 235 0.83 -3.39 2.14
C SER A 235 1.65 -4.61 2.47
N ALA A 236 1.92 -5.38 1.43
CA ALA A 236 2.79 -6.55 1.41
C ALA A 236 4.27 -6.23 1.68
N GLY A 237 4.65 -4.94 1.70
CA GLY A 237 6.03 -4.55 1.97
C GLY A 237 7.06 -5.10 0.96
N PRO A 238 8.34 -5.12 1.37
CA PRO A 238 9.46 -5.63 0.56
C PRO A 238 9.33 -7.08 0.08
N ASP A 239 8.76 -7.99 0.86
CA ASP A 239 8.64 -9.40 0.50
C ASP A 239 7.50 -9.69 -0.49
N ARG A 240 6.59 -8.72 -0.67
CA ARG A 240 5.42 -8.77 -1.56
C ARG A 240 4.42 -9.86 -1.17
N ALA A 241 4.49 -10.38 0.05
CA ALA A 241 3.62 -11.42 0.56
C ALA A 241 2.73 -10.87 1.67
N VAL A 242 1.51 -10.41 1.30
CA VAL A 242 0.54 -9.98 2.32
C VAL A 242 0.21 -11.16 3.26
N GLY A 243 -0.02 -12.34 2.69
CA GLY A 243 -0.34 -13.57 3.43
C GLY A 243 -1.64 -13.51 4.23
N LEU A 244 -2.58 -12.64 3.85
CA LEU A 244 -3.87 -12.46 4.53
C LEU A 244 -5.04 -12.91 3.66
N THR A 245 -6.07 -13.47 4.28
CA THR A 245 -7.39 -13.72 3.68
C THR A 245 -8.34 -12.51 3.85
N SER A 246 -9.57 -12.59 3.34
CA SER A 246 -10.62 -11.60 3.59
C SER A 246 -11.04 -11.46 5.06
N THR A 247 -10.63 -12.36 5.97
CA THR A 247 -10.79 -12.18 7.43
C THR A 247 -9.52 -11.68 8.10
N ALA A 248 -8.49 -11.34 7.31
CA ALA A 248 -7.13 -11.12 7.74
C ALA A 248 -6.52 -12.31 8.52
N ALA A 249 -6.98 -13.54 8.24
CA ALA A 249 -6.33 -14.73 8.78
C ALA A 249 -5.02 -14.98 8.01
N PRO A 250 -3.93 -15.38 8.70
CA PRO A 250 -2.72 -15.83 8.03
C PRO A 250 -3.05 -17.02 7.11
N GLN A 251 -2.66 -16.95 5.84
CA GLN A 251 -2.75 -18.10 4.95
C GLN A 251 -1.75 -19.17 5.41
N ALA A 252 -2.24 -20.41 5.58
CA ALA A 252 -1.44 -21.51 6.10
C ALA A 252 -0.19 -21.75 5.23
N GLY A 253 0.99 -21.71 5.84
CA GLY A 253 2.28 -21.94 5.17
C GLY A 253 3.05 -20.67 4.78
N ILE A 254 2.49 -19.48 5.01
CA ILE A 254 3.17 -18.21 4.76
C ILE A 254 3.66 -17.64 6.09
N ASN A 255 4.95 -17.84 6.40
CA ASN A 255 5.64 -17.16 7.51
C ASN A 255 6.09 -15.74 7.12
N ASP A 256 5.70 -15.28 5.93
CA ASP A 256 6.24 -14.12 5.23
C ASP A 256 5.40 -12.85 5.43
N CYS A 257 4.74 -12.67 6.58
CA CYS A 257 3.94 -11.47 6.84
C CYS A 257 4.67 -10.46 7.75
N VAL A 258 5.94 -10.72 8.05
CA VAL A 258 6.70 -10.03 9.12
C VAL A 258 7.03 -8.58 8.76
N ASP A 259 7.06 -8.24 7.47
CA ASP A 259 7.38 -6.89 7.01
C ASP A 259 6.19 -6.07 6.49
N ASN A 260 4.98 -6.63 6.62
CA ASN A 260 3.72 -5.96 6.30
C ASN A 260 3.63 -4.59 6.98
N ILE A 261 3.12 -3.62 6.23
CA ILE A 261 2.90 -2.26 6.72
C ILE A 261 1.39 -2.06 6.82
N THR A 262 0.90 -1.76 8.02
CA THR A 262 -0.54 -1.59 8.28
C THR A 262 -0.88 -0.19 8.79
N ASN A 263 -2.16 0.19 8.70
CA ASN A 263 -2.70 1.37 9.37
C ASN A 263 -2.69 1.27 10.92
N PHE A 264 -2.33 0.11 11.50
CA PHE A 264 -2.28 -0.13 12.95
C PHE A 264 -0.86 -0.31 13.49
N ASP A 265 0.19 -0.19 12.67
CA ASP A 265 1.58 -0.40 13.08
C ASP A 265 2.00 0.45 14.30
N ASP A 266 1.46 1.67 14.43
CA ASP A 266 1.80 2.56 15.54
C ASP A 266 0.99 2.29 16.80
N GLU A 267 -0.18 1.66 16.67
CA GLU A 267 -1.00 1.22 17.78
C GLU A 267 -0.50 -0.10 18.35
N ALA A 268 -0.06 -1.03 17.50
CA ALA A 268 0.51 -2.31 17.90
C ALA A 268 1.83 -2.19 18.71
N LYS A 269 2.45 -1.01 18.74
CA LYS A 269 3.68 -0.73 19.51
C LYS A 269 3.41 -0.17 20.91
N ARG A 270 2.16 0.20 21.23
CA ARG A 270 1.77 0.79 22.52
C ARG A 270 1.56 -0.31 23.56
#